data_AF-A0A2N0D2T9-F1
#
_entry.id   AF-A0A2N0D2T9-F1
#
_cell.length_a   1.000
_cell.length_b   1.000
_cell.length_c   1.000
_cell.angle_alpha   90.00
_cell.angle_beta   90.00
_cell.angle_gamma   90.00
#
_symmetry.space_group_name_H-M   'P 1'
#
loop_
_entity.id
_entity.type
_entity.pdbx_description
1 polymer ?
#
loop_
_entity_poly.entity_id
_entity_poly.type
_entity_poly.pdbx_seq_one_letter_code
_entity_poly.pdbx_strand_id
1 'polypeptide(L)'
;MTKDYAQTSDSHPIVAEQQSGGGMRTHETMTEEGVCPRCNEGELYQDSADVGVGIIYGPWGCPCCGWSESERYDLEFGGGLQENGSYLDPYGGLTPAGNPIAKMLAREEKTMST
;
A
#
# COMPACT_ATOMS: atom_id res chain seq x y z
N MET A 1 54.00 33.45 -8.09
CA MET A 1 53.91 32.02 -8.44
C MET A 1 52.54 31.79 -9.04
N THR A 2 52.46 31.79 -10.36
CA THR A 2 51.24 31.56 -11.16
C THR A 2 51.00 30.07 -11.32
N LYS A 3 49.76 29.63 -11.08
CA LYS A 3 49.12 28.55 -11.83
C LYS A 3 47.64 28.86 -11.95
N ASP A 4 47.27 29.32 -13.14
CA ASP A 4 45.94 29.19 -13.72
C ASP A 4 45.51 27.72 -13.75
N TYR A 5 44.22 27.44 -13.59
CA TYR A 5 43.48 26.49 -14.42
C TYR A 5 41.99 26.81 -14.35
N ALA A 6 41.39 26.92 -15.52
CA ALA A 6 40.01 27.30 -15.80
C ALA A 6 39.13 26.07 -16.09
N GLN A 7 37.82 26.34 -16.29
CA GLN A 7 36.78 25.57 -17.03
C GLN A 7 36.03 24.49 -16.23
N THR A 8 34.78 24.72 -15.81
CA THR A 8 33.45 24.68 -16.50
C THR A 8 33.00 23.28 -16.92
N SER A 9 31.82 22.85 -16.43
CA SER A 9 30.71 22.42 -17.28
C SER A 9 29.46 22.03 -16.49
N ASP A 10 28.33 22.46 -17.05
CA ASP A 10 26.94 22.29 -16.63
C ASP A 10 26.45 20.83 -16.64
N SER A 11 25.48 20.52 -15.77
CA SER A 11 24.37 19.56 -16.03
C SER A 11 23.37 19.63 -14.84
N HIS A 12 22.42 20.56 -14.89
CA HIS A 12 21.00 20.38 -15.26
C HIS A 12 20.10 19.78 -14.15
N PRO A 13 18.96 20.44 -13.86
CA PRO A 13 17.98 19.97 -12.87
C PRO A 13 17.24 18.73 -13.39
N ILE A 14 17.07 17.74 -12.51
CA ILE A 14 16.20 16.58 -12.68
C ILE A 14 14.76 17.06 -12.85
N VAL A 15 14.28 17.06 -14.09
CA VAL A 15 12.87 17.16 -14.43
C VAL A 15 12.21 15.80 -14.15
N ALA A 16 11.23 15.79 -13.26
CA ALA A 16 10.34 14.64 -13.08
C ALA A 16 9.41 14.58 -14.29
N GLU A 17 9.69 13.68 -15.23
CA GLU A 17 8.78 13.35 -16.32
C GLU A 17 7.58 12.57 -15.75
N GLN A 18 6.40 13.18 -15.83
CA GLN A 18 5.12 12.50 -15.66
C GLN A 18 4.93 11.52 -16.82
N GLN A 19 5.03 10.22 -16.56
CA GLN A 19 4.62 9.20 -17.53
C GLN A 19 3.19 8.73 -17.22
N SER A 20 2.27 9.28 -18.01
CA SER A 20 0.94 8.71 -18.25
C SER A 20 1.08 7.42 -19.06
N GLY A 21 0.75 6.27 -18.46
CA GLY A 21 0.67 5.00 -19.17
C GLY A 21 -0.06 3.95 -18.34
N GLY A 22 -1.19 3.46 -18.86
CA GLY A 22 -1.95 2.35 -18.28
C GLY A 22 -1.18 1.02 -18.36
N GLY A 23 -0.13 0.92 -17.54
CA GLY A 23 0.64 -0.29 -17.31
C GLY A 23 -0.03 -1.12 -16.21
N MET A 24 -0.04 -2.44 -16.39
CA MET A 24 -0.37 -3.38 -15.33
C MET A 24 0.58 -3.08 -14.15
N ARG A 25 0.03 -2.49 -13.08
CA ARG A 25 0.80 -2.00 -11.93
C ARG A 25 1.47 -3.21 -11.29
N THR A 26 2.80 -3.25 -11.34
CA THR A 26 3.58 -4.30 -10.68
C THR A 26 3.39 -4.18 -9.19
N HIS A 27 3.22 -5.33 -8.53
CA HIS A 27 3.10 -5.38 -7.09
C HIS A 27 4.47 -5.04 -6.45
N GLU A 28 4.55 -3.93 -5.71
CA GLU A 28 5.80 -3.40 -5.15
C GLU A 28 6.04 -3.91 -3.72
N THR A 29 7.29 -4.31 -3.43
CA THR A 29 7.77 -4.71 -2.09
C THR A 29 8.42 -3.50 -1.40
N MET A 30 8.05 -3.21 -0.16
CA MET A 30 8.48 -2.03 0.59
C MET A 30 9.36 -2.43 1.79
N THR A 31 10.52 -1.76 1.92
CA THR A 31 11.48 -2.05 3.00
C THR A 31 11.48 -1.02 4.13
N GLU A 32 10.78 0.09 3.96
CA GLU A 32 10.74 1.22 4.90
C GLU A 32 9.41 1.98 4.79
N GLU A 33 9.14 2.85 5.77
CA GLU A 33 7.99 3.75 5.77
C GLU A 33 7.98 4.62 4.51
N GLY A 34 6.79 4.90 3.96
CA GLY A 34 6.69 5.65 2.72
C GLY A 34 5.27 6.07 2.37
N VAL A 35 5.16 6.77 1.24
CA VAL A 35 3.88 7.15 0.65
C VAL A 35 3.38 6.00 -0.23
N CYS A 36 2.08 5.75 -0.20
CA CYS A 36 1.47 4.69 -0.97
C CYS A 36 1.76 4.81 -2.47
N PRO A 37 2.27 3.76 -3.13
CA PRO A 37 2.60 3.80 -4.56
C PRO A 37 1.35 3.84 -5.45
N ARG A 38 0.19 3.42 -4.94
CA ARG A 38 -1.08 3.43 -5.68
C ARG A 38 -1.72 4.82 -5.75
N CYS A 39 -1.88 5.50 -4.62
CA CYS A 39 -2.58 6.79 -4.56
C CYS A 39 -1.63 7.98 -4.44
N ASN A 40 -0.37 7.79 -4.06
CA ASN A 40 0.61 8.84 -3.85
C ASN A 40 0.16 9.95 -2.86
N GLU A 41 -0.80 9.63 -1.99
CA GLU A 41 -1.44 10.57 -1.05
C GLU A 41 -1.35 10.08 0.40
N GLY A 42 -1.61 8.79 0.64
CA GLY A 42 -1.64 8.22 1.99
C GLY A 42 -0.28 7.68 2.43
N GLU A 43 0.04 7.83 3.71
CA GLU A 43 1.14 7.11 4.35
C GLU A 43 0.82 5.61 4.42
N LEU A 44 1.86 4.79 4.29
CA LEU A 44 1.78 3.36 4.50
C LEU A 44 1.91 3.02 5.98
N TYR A 45 1.08 2.09 6.44
CA TYR A 45 1.13 1.54 7.79
C TYR A 45 1.28 0.03 7.74
N GLN A 46 1.78 -0.54 8.83
CA GLN A 46 1.96 -1.97 8.97
C GLN A 46 1.62 -2.37 10.41
N ASP A 47 0.81 -3.42 10.55
CA ASP A 47 0.52 -3.98 11.85
C ASP A 47 1.72 -4.78 12.37
N SER A 48 1.93 -4.74 13.69
CA SER A 48 3.00 -5.49 14.35
C SER A 48 2.49 -6.18 15.61
N ALA A 49 3.01 -7.37 15.88
CA ALA A 49 2.66 -8.16 17.05
C ALA A 49 3.91 -8.82 17.65
N ASP A 50 4.15 -8.59 18.94
CA ASP A 50 5.14 -9.34 19.72
C ASP A 50 4.55 -10.71 20.09
N VAL A 51 5.24 -11.78 19.69
CA VAL A 51 4.84 -13.18 19.92
C VAL A 51 5.69 -13.88 20.98
N GLY A 52 6.45 -13.14 21.78
CA GLY A 52 7.27 -13.66 22.89
C GLY A 52 8.65 -14.19 22.47
N VAL A 53 8.93 -14.23 21.16
CA VAL A 53 10.25 -14.57 20.58
C VAL A 53 10.74 -13.55 19.56
N GLY A 54 9.97 -12.48 19.34
CA GLY A 54 10.22 -11.47 18.33
C GLY A 54 8.93 -10.77 17.89
N ILE A 55 9.06 -9.80 17.01
CA ILE A 55 7.94 -9.06 16.42
C ILE A 55 7.67 -9.61 15.03
N ILE A 56 6.41 -9.95 14.75
CA ILE A 56 5.91 -10.25 13.41
C ILE A 56 5.26 -8.99 12.87
N TYR A 57 5.51 -8.73 11.60
CA TYR A 57 4.95 -7.60 10.87
C TYR A 57 4.01 -8.11 9.77
N GLY A 58 2.86 -7.46 9.61
CA GLY A 58 1.94 -7.65 8.48
C GLY A 58 2.51 -7.06 7.17
N PRO A 59 1.79 -7.09 6.04
CA PRO A 59 2.13 -6.27 4.88
C PRO A 59 2.04 -4.77 5.19
N TRP A 60 2.78 -3.95 4.42
CA TRP A 60 2.46 -2.54 4.32
C TRP A 60 1.11 -2.34 3.64
N GLY A 61 0.26 -1.47 4.17
CA GLY A 61 -1.06 -1.19 3.65
C GLY A 61 -1.35 0.32 3.60
N CYS A 62 -2.23 0.72 2.68
CA CYS A 62 -2.72 2.08 2.57
C CYS A 62 -4.18 2.17 3.03
N PRO A 63 -4.50 2.95 4.07
CA PRO A 63 -5.88 3.12 4.55
C PRO A 63 -6.76 3.88 3.56
N CYS A 64 -6.16 4.69 2.69
CA CYS A 64 -6.88 5.58 1.79
C CYS A 64 -7.44 4.84 0.57
N CYS A 65 -6.63 3.96 -0.05
CA CYS A 65 -6.97 3.34 -1.33
C CYS A 65 -6.98 1.80 -1.30
N GLY A 66 -6.75 1.19 -0.14
CA GLY A 66 -6.80 -0.26 0.02
C GLY A 66 -5.64 -1.03 -0.62
N TRP A 67 -4.57 -0.33 -1.01
CA TRP A 67 -3.34 -0.98 -1.47
C TRP A 67 -2.69 -1.77 -0.35
N SER A 68 -2.10 -2.91 -0.70
CA SER A 68 -1.31 -3.75 0.21
C SER A 68 -0.05 -4.23 -0.50
N GLU A 69 1.03 -4.43 0.27
CA GLU A 69 2.29 -5.06 -0.15
C GLU A 69 2.13 -6.54 -0.53
N SER A 70 0.98 -7.13 -0.26
CA SER A 70 0.62 -8.46 -0.77
C SER A 70 -0.70 -8.39 -1.53
N GLU A 71 -0.70 -8.91 -2.76
CA GLU A 71 -1.91 -9.07 -3.59
C GLU A 71 -3.05 -9.76 -2.85
N ARG A 72 -2.72 -10.71 -1.97
CA ARG A 72 -3.71 -11.44 -1.17
C ARG A 72 -4.56 -10.53 -0.28
N TYR A 73 -3.98 -9.44 0.23
CA TYR A 73 -4.63 -8.53 1.16
C TYR A 73 -5.06 -7.23 0.49
N ASP A 74 -4.66 -7.03 -0.77
CA ASP A 74 -5.02 -5.84 -1.54
C ASP A 74 -6.49 -5.88 -1.97
N LEU A 75 -7.22 -4.78 -1.73
CA LEU A 75 -8.65 -4.70 -1.99
C LEU A 75 -9.02 -4.75 -3.49
N GLU A 76 -8.07 -4.51 -4.41
CA GLU A 76 -8.29 -4.68 -5.86
C GLU A 76 -8.16 -6.15 -6.31
N PHE A 77 -7.57 -7.03 -5.49
CA PHE A 77 -7.19 -8.38 -5.92
C PHE A 77 -7.79 -9.52 -5.08
N GLY A 78 -7.63 -9.48 -3.75
CA GLY A 78 -8.01 -10.60 -2.89
C GLY A 78 -8.36 -10.27 -1.44
N GLY A 79 -8.14 -9.02 -1.02
CA GLY A 79 -8.63 -8.47 0.23
C GLY A 79 -10.11 -8.08 0.14
N GLY A 80 -10.62 -7.50 1.22
CA GLY A 80 -12.00 -7.05 1.32
C GLY A 80 -12.93 -8.06 1.96
N LEU A 81 -14.20 -8.03 1.58
CA LEU A 81 -15.19 -8.96 2.11
C LEU A 81 -15.05 -10.33 1.45
N GLN A 82 -14.91 -11.36 2.29
CA GLN A 82 -14.72 -12.73 1.84
C GLN A 82 -16.07 -13.44 1.73
N GLU A 83 -16.13 -14.54 0.95
CA GLU A 83 -17.36 -15.33 0.73
C GLU A 83 -18.02 -15.82 2.03
N ASN A 84 -17.22 -16.11 3.06
CA ASN A 84 -17.70 -16.55 4.37
C ASN A 84 -18.19 -15.39 5.27
N GLY A 85 -18.19 -14.14 4.77
CA GLY A 85 -18.58 -12.93 5.47
C GLY A 85 -17.54 -12.34 6.41
N SER A 86 -16.32 -12.89 6.45
CA SER A 86 -15.18 -12.23 7.10
C SER A 86 -14.66 -11.08 6.24
N TYR A 87 -13.89 -10.17 6.85
CA TYR A 87 -13.25 -9.06 6.13
C TYR A 87 -11.73 -9.16 6.29
N LEU A 88 -11.01 -9.16 5.18
CA LEU A 88 -9.56 -9.20 5.11
C LEU A 88 -9.04 -7.80 4.78
N ASP A 89 -8.38 -7.16 5.72
CA ASP A 89 -7.89 -5.78 5.54
C ASP A 89 -6.53 -5.73 4.81
N PRO A 90 -6.12 -4.54 4.33
CA PRO A 90 -4.84 -4.37 3.63
C PRO A 90 -3.59 -4.64 4.48
N TYR A 91 -3.72 -4.75 5.79
CA TYR A 91 -2.62 -4.98 6.73
C TYR A 91 -2.49 -6.48 7.09
N GLY A 92 -3.24 -7.34 6.41
CA GLY A 92 -3.24 -8.80 6.63
C GLY A 92 -4.11 -9.25 7.80
N GLY A 93 -4.87 -8.35 8.42
CA GLY A 93 -5.81 -8.65 9.49
C GLY A 93 -7.09 -9.30 8.96
N LEU A 94 -7.53 -10.38 9.61
CA LEU A 94 -8.81 -11.02 9.31
C LEU A 94 -9.84 -10.71 10.41
N THR A 95 -10.83 -9.89 10.07
CA THR A 95 -11.99 -9.63 10.92
C THR A 95 -13.04 -10.73 10.73
N PRO A 96 -13.36 -11.54 11.78
CA PRO A 96 -14.27 -12.67 11.63
C PRO A 96 -15.71 -12.26 11.26
N ALA A 97 -16.45 -13.11 10.54
CA ALA A 97 -17.83 -12.85 10.12
C ALA A 97 -18.82 -12.58 11.26
N GLY A 98 -18.51 -13.04 12.47
CA GLY A 98 -19.31 -12.76 13.67
C GLY A 98 -19.22 -11.30 14.14
N ASN A 99 -18.15 -10.60 13.76
CA ASN A 99 -17.84 -9.24 14.20
C ASN A 99 -18.88 -8.23 13.65
N PRO A 100 -19.37 -7.28 14.48
CA PRO A 100 -20.31 -6.26 14.03
C PRO A 100 -19.85 -5.44 12.82
N ILE A 101 -18.55 -5.14 12.71
CA ILE A 101 -17.98 -4.37 11.60
C ILE A 101 -18.04 -5.17 10.30
N ALA A 102 -17.58 -6.42 10.30
CA ALA A 102 -17.67 -7.29 9.12
C ALA A 102 -19.12 -7.47 8.65
N LYS A 103 -20.07 -7.59 9.59
CA LYS A 103 -21.51 -7.64 9.26
C LYS A 103 -22.04 -6.36 8.64
N MET A 104 -21.53 -5.20 9.04
CA MET A 104 -21.92 -3.90 8.47
C MET A 104 -21.41 -3.79 7.03
N LEU A 105 -20.13 -4.06 6.80
CA LEU A 105 -19.52 -4.07 5.47
C LEU A 105 -20.24 -5.04 4.52
N ALA A 106 -20.57 -6.24 5.00
CA ALA A 106 -21.34 -7.23 4.23
C ALA A 106 -22.75 -6.80 3.86
N ARG A 107 -23.35 -5.85 4.59
CA ARG A 107 -24.65 -5.26 4.24
C ARG A 107 -24.49 -4.16 3.20
N GLU A 108 -23.47 -3.32 3.35
CA GLU A 108 -23.16 -2.22 2.44
C GLU A 108 -22.88 -2.73 1.02
N GLU A 109 -22.08 -3.78 0.88
CA GLU A 109 -21.77 -4.37 -0.43
C GLU A 109 -23.02 -4.94 -1.13
N LYS A 110 -23.94 -5.54 -0.37
CA LYS A 110 -25.22 -6.01 -0.90
C LYS A 110 -26.10 -4.86 -1.38
N THR A 111 -26.11 -3.75 -0.64
CA THR A 111 -26.88 -2.55 -1.05
C THR A 111 -26.30 -1.86 -2.27
N MET A 112 -24.98 -1.92 -2.50
CA MET A 112 -24.33 -1.37 -3.70
C MET A 112 -24.50 -2.26 -4.95
N SER A 113 -24.87 -3.53 -4.76
CA SER A 113 -25.07 -4.51 -5.83
C SER A 113 -26.53 -4.61 -6.33
N THR A 114 -27.43 -3.76 -5.82
CA THR A 114 -28.87 -3.74 -6.16
C THR A 114 -29.20 -2.53 -7.02
#